data_AF-A0A291RHR1-F1
#
_entry.id   AF-A0A291RHR1-F1
#
_cell.length_a   1.000
_cell.length_b   1.000
_cell.length_c   1.000
_cell.angle_alpha   90.00
_cell.angle_beta   90.00
_cell.angle_gamma   90.00
#
_symmetry.space_group_name_H-M   'P 1'
#
loop_
_entity.id
_entity.type
_entity.pdbx_description
1 polymer ?
#
loop_
_entity_poly.entity_id
_entity_poly.type
_entity_poly.pdbx_seq_one_letter_code
_entity_poly.pdbx_strand_id
1 'polypeptide(L)'
;MGDSVTAEWDEFEVTLARCLSELPSRATLIIAAPGNRYVQFLQYDIRLTVELTGNHYLSEPMGAAAEQLLRRHGWTAPVMAHEIENWHRTLFWPITRRGMLDLARAVAVGLRDALGVGSPSELRAMGWTQASGDLDLSVLGTMARRRVI
;
A
#
# COMPACT_ATOMS: atom_id res chain seq x y z
N MET A 1 12.10 22.59 -1.29
CA MET A 1 11.19 21.75 -0.47
C MET A 1 10.54 20.65 -1.31
N GLY A 2 10.26 20.83 -2.60
CA GLY A 2 9.75 19.75 -3.47
C GLY A 2 10.72 18.58 -3.68
N ASP A 3 12.00 18.87 -3.90
CA ASP A 3 13.02 17.84 -4.20
C ASP A 3 13.23 16.83 -3.06
N SER A 4 13.08 17.26 -1.80
CA SER A 4 13.21 16.36 -0.64
C SER A 4 12.03 15.43 -0.50
N VAL A 5 10.81 15.92 -0.74
CA VAL A 5 9.59 15.09 -0.66
C VAL A 5 9.57 14.04 -1.77
N THR A 6 9.99 14.41 -2.99
CA THR A 6 10.13 13.43 -4.08
C THR A 6 11.14 12.34 -3.71
N ALA A 7 12.29 12.71 -3.15
CA ALA A 7 13.29 11.74 -2.71
C ALA A 7 12.78 10.80 -1.60
N GLU A 8 11.98 11.30 -0.66
CA GLU A 8 11.33 10.47 0.39
C GLU A 8 10.38 9.43 -0.22
N TRP A 9 9.59 9.81 -1.23
CA TRP A 9 8.70 8.87 -1.92
C TRP A 9 9.49 7.84 -2.74
N ASP A 10 10.57 8.24 -3.41
CA ASP A 10 11.44 7.31 -4.14
C ASP A 10 12.08 6.27 -3.19
N GLU A 11 12.54 6.70 -2.01
CA GLU A 11 13.05 5.81 -0.97
C GLU A 11 11.96 4.87 -0.44
N PHE A 12 10.75 5.39 -0.24
CA PHE A 12 9.58 4.59 0.15
C PHE A 12 9.27 3.50 -0.89
N GLU A 13 9.30 3.80 -2.19
CA GLU A 13 9.07 2.83 -3.26
C GLU A 13 10.05 1.66 -3.18
N VAL A 14 11.35 1.95 -3.05
CA VAL A 14 12.41 0.93 -2.99
C VAL A 14 12.26 0.06 -1.74
N THR A 15 12.00 0.70 -0.60
CA THR A 15 11.90 0.05 0.70
C THR A 15 10.65 -0.82 0.80
N LEU A 16 9.51 -0.33 0.28
CA LEU A 16 8.28 -1.11 0.18
C LEU A 16 8.48 -2.33 -0.74
N ALA A 17 9.07 -2.17 -1.91
CA ALA A 17 9.33 -3.29 -2.82
C ALA A 17 10.18 -4.39 -2.17
N ARG A 18 11.18 -4.00 -1.37
CA ARG A 18 11.97 -4.94 -0.57
C ARG A 18 11.13 -5.65 0.48
N CYS A 19 10.37 -4.89 1.29
CA CYS A 19 9.48 -5.44 2.31
C CYS A 19 8.50 -6.46 1.73
N LEU A 20 7.85 -6.14 0.60
CA LEU A 20 6.87 -7.03 -0.05
C LEU A 20 7.50 -8.30 -0.62
N SER A 21 8.76 -8.23 -1.06
CA SER A 21 9.50 -9.39 -1.56
C SER A 21 9.85 -10.39 -0.44
N GLU A 22 9.89 -9.92 0.80
CA GLU A 22 10.26 -10.70 1.99
C GLU A 22 9.03 -11.11 2.83
N LEU A 23 7.81 -10.76 2.40
CA LEU A 23 6.59 -11.11 3.14
C LEU A 23 6.39 -12.64 3.23
N PRO A 24 6.23 -13.19 4.44
CA PRO A 24 5.92 -14.60 4.59
C PRO A 24 4.52 -14.92 4.04
N SER A 25 4.28 -16.18 3.69
CA SER A 25 2.95 -16.60 3.24
C SER A 25 1.90 -16.32 4.33
N ARG A 26 0.69 -15.94 3.92
CA ARG A 26 -0.46 -15.61 4.79
C ARG A 26 -0.19 -14.41 5.71
N ALA A 27 0.70 -13.52 5.28
CA ALA A 27 0.91 -12.23 5.90
C ALA A 27 -0.15 -11.22 5.48
N THR A 28 -0.60 -10.43 6.44
CA THR A 28 -1.29 -9.17 6.19
C THR A 28 -0.38 -8.01 6.58
N LEU A 29 -0.23 -7.04 5.70
CA LEU A 29 0.48 -5.78 5.97
C LEU A 29 -0.49 -4.63 5.67
N ILE A 30 -0.60 -3.67 6.57
CA ILE A 30 -1.37 -2.44 6.39
C ILE A 30 -0.43 -1.26 6.58
N ILE A 31 -0.48 -0.31 5.64
CA ILE A 31 0.20 0.98 5.74
C ILE A 31 -0.88 2.06 5.67
N ALA A 32 -0.99 2.87 6.72
CA ALA A 32 -2.09 3.82 6.90
C ALA A 32 -1.61 5.22 7.28
N ALA A 33 -2.38 6.22 6.84
CA ALA A 33 -2.34 7.61 7.28
C ALA A 33 -3.68 7.96 7.98
N PRO A 34 -3.77 9.10 8.71
CA PRO A 34 -5.03 9.57 9.28
C PRO A 34 -6.14 9.73 8.22
N GLY A 35 -7.41 9.65 8.61
CA GLY A 35 -8.53 9.85 7.67
C GLY A 35 -8.86 8.62 6.82
N ASN A 36 -8.59 7.41 7.33
CA ASN A 36 -8.89 6.14 6.67
C ASN A 36 -8.19 5.94 5.31
N ARG A 37 -7.09 6.65 5.08
CA ARG A 37 -6.25 6.53 3.90
C ARG A 37 -5.26 5.41 4.13
N TYR A 38 -5.44 4.26 3.50
CA TYR A 38 -4.58 3.11 3.70
C TYR A 38 -4.40 2.30 2.42
N VAL A 39 -3.35 1.49 2.46
CA VAL A 39 -3.13 0.37 1.56
C VAL A 39 -2.95 -0.89 2.40
N GLN A 40 -3.62 -1.98 1.99
CA GLN A 40 -3.54 -3.29 2.61
C GLN A 40 -2.97 -4.30 1.62
N PHE A 41 -2.06 -5.13 2.09
CA PHE A 41 -1.43 -6.22 1.34
C PHE A 41 -1.85 -7.53 1.98
N LEU A 42 -2.36 -8.44 1.16
CA LEU A 42 -2.75 -9.79 1.51
C LEU A 42 -1.87 -10.76 0.72
N GLN A 43 -0.87 -11.30 1.39
CA GLN A 43 0.05 -12.26 0.81
C GLN A 43 -0.52 -13.68 0.99
N TYR A 44 -0.66 -14.41 -0.12
CA TYR A 44 -1.08 -15.80 -0.16
C TYR A 44 0.03 -16.66 -0.79
N ASP A 45 -0.14 -17.99 -0.73
CA ASP A 45 0.83 -18.96 -1.24
C ASP A 45 1.20 -18.73 -2.71
N ILE A 46 0.26 -18.27 -3.56
CA ILE A 46 0.45 -18.11 -5.01
C ILE A 46 0.19 -16.69 -5.53
N ARG A 47 -0.27 -15.76 -4.68
CA ARG A 47 -0.62 -14.40 -5.10
C ARG A 47 -0.43 -13.37 -4.00
N LEU A 48 -0.24 -12.13 -4.43
CA LEU A 48 -0.29 -10.93 -3.59
C LEU A 48 -1.48 -10.08 -4.06
N THR A 49 -2.46 -9.89 -3.17
CA THR A 49 -3.57 -8.95 -3.39
C THR A 49 -3.28 -7.66 -2.64
N VAL A 50 -3.46 -6.53 -3.29
CA VAL A 50 -3.28 -5.21 -2.70
C VAL A 50 -4.58 -4.45 -2.83
N GLU A 51 -5.02 -3.84 -1.74
CA GLU A 51 -6.21 -3.00 -1.66
C GLU A 51 -5.84 -1.59 -1.25
N LEU A 52 -6.43 -0.59 -1.89
CA LEU A 52 -6.27 0.83 -1.57
C LEU A 52 -7.66 1.41 -1.28
N THR A 53 -7.76 2.26 -0.25
CA THR A 53 -9.04 2.85 0.17
C THR A 53 -9.83 3.42 -1.01
N GLY A 54 -11.08 3.00 -1.17
CA GLY A 54 -12.00 3.59 -2.12
C GLY A 54 -12.85 4.73 -1.56
N ASN A 55 -13.51 5.46 -2.44
CA ASN A 55 -14.25 6.70 -2.13
C ASN A 55 -15.34 6.54 -1.05
N HIS A 56 -15.92 5.36 -0.90
CA HIS A 56 -16.90 5.05 0.13
C HIS A 56 -16.40 5.36 1.55
N TYR A 57 -15.10 5.18 1.76
CA TYR A 57 -14.47 5.17 3.07
C TYR A 57 -13.73 6.48 3.40
N LEU A 58 -13.76 7.45 2.48
CA LEU A 58 -13.06 8.73 2.60
C LEU A 58 -14.05 9.84 2.96
N SER A 59 -13.64 10.76 3.84
CA SER A 59 -14.40 11.99 4.12
C SER A 59 -14.42 12.94 2.92
N GLU A 60 -13.34 12.95 2.15
CA GLU A 60 -13.18 13.69 0.91
C GLU A 60 -12.94 12.68 -0.22
N PRO A 61 -13.93 12.41 -1.08
CA PRO A 61 -13.77 11.48 -2.19
C PRO A 61 -12.73 11.95 -3.19
N MET A 62 -12.00 11.00 -3.77
CA MET A 62 -11.12 11.22 -4.90
C MET A 62 -11.91 11.74 -6.11
N GLY A 63 -11.38 12.76 -6.77
CA GLY A 63 -11.92 13.23 -8.05
C GLY A 63 -11.61 12.28 -9.21
N ALA A 64 -12.33 12.44 -10.32
CA ALA A 64 -12.19 11.58 -11.52
C ALA A 64 -10.75 11.51 -12.07
N ALA A 65 -9.97 12.59 -11.95
CA ALA A 65 -8.58 12.61 -12.41
C ALA A 65 -7.68 11.66 -11.59
N ALA A 66 -7.91 11.58 -10.27
CA ALA A 66 -7.21 10.66 -9.38
C ALA A 66 -7.63 9.21 -9.64
N GLU A 67 -8.92 8.94 -9.83
CA GLU A 67 -9.40 7.61 -10.20
C GLU A 67 -8.81 7.13 -11.54
N GLN A 68 -8.74 8.02 -12.55
CA GLN A 68 -8.12 7.71 -13.82
C GLN A 68 -6.61 7.46 -13.68
N LEU A 69 -5.94 8.18 -12.78
CA LEU A 69 -4.54 7.94 -12.45
C LEU A 69 -4.34 6.53 -11.86
N LEU A 70 -5.17 6.13 -10.90
CA LEU A 70 -5.12 4.77 -10.33
C LEU A 70 -5.25 3.70 -11.43
N ARG A 71 -6.23 3.85 -12.35
CA ARG A 71 -6.39 2.92 -13.49
C ARG A 71 -5.13 2.82 -14.35
N ARG A 72 -4.47 3.94 -14.65
CA ARG A 72 -3.19 3.95 -15.41
C ARG A 72 -2.06 3.21 -14.69
N HIS A 73 -2.11 3.15 -13.36
CA HIS A 73 -1.15 2.41 -12.54
C HIS A 73 -1.57 0.96 -12.24
N GLY A 74 -2.57 0.45 -12.97
CA GLY A 74 -2.97 -0.95 -12.94
C GLY A 74 -3.90 -1.31 -11.78
N TRP A 75 -4.52 -0.31 -11.14
CA TRP A 75 -5.57 -0.55 -10.15
C TRP A 75 -6.91 -0.82 -10.84
N THR A 76 -7.64 -1.80 -10.32
CA THR A 76 -9.02 -2.08 -10.66
C THR A 76 -9.94 -1.32 -9.72
N ALA A 77 -10.95 -0.65 -10.28
CA ALA A 77 -11.90 0.13 -9.49
C ALA A 77 -12.80 -0.75 -8.61
N PRO A 78 -13.30 -0.19 -7.50
CA PRO A 78 -14.34 -0.84 -6.70
C PRO A 78 -15.57 -1.18 -7.54
N VAL A 79 -16.22 -2.29 -7.23
CA VAL A 79 -17.54 -2.63 -7.76
C VAL A 79 -18.57 -2.34 -6.67
N MET A 80 -19.44 -1.36 -6.89
CA MET A 80 -20.45 -0.81 -5.95
C MET A 80 -21.51 -1.80 -5.41
N ALA A 81 -21.31 -3.10 -5.61
CA ALA A 81 -22.20 -4.18 -5.18
C ALA A 81 -21.51 -5.22 -4.27
N HIS A 82 -20.25 -5.00 -3.91
CA HIS A 82 -19.49 -5.88 -3.02
C HIS A 82 -19.30 -5.25 -1.64
N GLU A 83 -19.14 -6.08 -0.62
CA GLU A 83 -18.92 -5.64 0.78
C GLU A 83 -17.65 -4.80 0.97
N ILE A 84 -16.69 -4.90 0.04
CA ILE A 84 -15.41 -4.17 0.06
C ILE A 84 -15.37 -3.22 -1.14
N GLU A 85 -15.49 -1.93 -0.86
CA GLU A 85 -15.48 -0.87 -1.88
C GLU A 85 -14.07 -0.26 -2.07
N ASN A 86 -13.03 -1.10 -2.01
CA ASN A 86 -11.63 -0.69 -2.23
C ASN A 86 -11.19 -0.87 -3.69
N TRP A 87 -10.23 -0.04 -4.10
CA TRP A 87 -9.44 -0.30 -5.30
C TRP A 87 -8.56 -1.52 -5.05
N HIS A 88 -8.33 -2.36 -6.06
CA HIS A 88 -7.51 -3.54 -5.87
C HIS A 88 -6.57 -3.81 -7.03
N ARG A 89 -5.48 -4.51 -6.74
CA ARG A 89 -4.51 -5.02 -7.71
C ARG A 89 -4.01 -6.38 -7.24
N THR A 90 -3.90 -7.34 -8.16
CA THR A 90 -3.45 -8.70 -7.84
C THR A 90 -2.25 -9.09 -8.72
N LEU A 91 -1.22 -9.65 -8.09
CA LEU A 91 -0.05 -10.22 -8.76
C LEU A 91 0.09 -11.70 -8.36
N PHE A 92 0.67 -12.52 -9.24
CA PHE A 92 0.88 -13.95 -9.01
C PHE A 92 2.38 -14.27 -8.91
N TRP A 93 2.72 -15.20 -8.01
CA TRP A 93 4.10 -15.66 -7.85
C TRP A 93 4.53 -16.58 -9.01
N PRO A 94 5.80 -16.55 -9.45
CA PRO A 94 6.88 -15.69 -8.95
C PRO A 94 6.77 -14.25 -9.48
N ILE A 95 6.83 -13.27 -8.58
CA ILE A 95 6.83 -11.84 -8.94
C ILE A 95 8.28 -11.40 -9.16
N THR A 96 8.56 -10.77 -10.30
CA THR A 96 9.91 -10.27 -10.59
C THR A 96 10.25 -9.05 -9.74
N ARG A 97 11.55 -8.78 -9.54
CA ARG A 97 12.01 -7.55 -8.85
C ARG A 97 11.43 -6.29 -9.49
N ARG A 98 11.36 -6.24 -10.82
CA ARG A 98 10.73 -5.13 -11.55
C ARG A 98 9.23 -5.04 -11.23
N GLY A 99 8.52 -6.16 -11.21
CA GLY A 99 7.11 -6.21 -10.83
C GLY A 99 6.84 -5.70 -9.42
N MET A 100 7.73 -6.00 -8.46
CA MET A 100 7.63 -5.47 -7.10
C MET A 100 7.86 -3.96 -7.03
N LEU A 101 8.84 -3.43 -7.76
CA LEU A 101 9.05 -1.99 -7.87
C LEU A 101 7.86 -1.28 -8.55
N ASP A 102 7.33 -1.86 -9.62
CA ASP A 102 6.15 -1.33 -10.34
C ASP A 102 4.89 -1.36 -9.45
N LEU A 103 4.79 -2.34 -8.53
CA LEU A 103 3.74 -2.38 -7.52
C LEU A 103 3.94 -1.29 -6.45
N ALA A 104 5.15 -1.18 -5.89
CA ALA A 104 5.46 -0.18 -4.87
C ALA A 104 5.24 1.25 -5.39
N ARG A 105 5.61 1.54 -6.64
CA ARG A 105 5.32 2.82 -7.31
C ARG A 105 3.83 3.09 -7.44
N ALA A 106 3.05 2.09 -7.85
CA ALA A 106 1.61 2.24 -7.95
C ALA A 106 0.95 2.53 -6.58
N VAL A 107 1.51 1.98 -5.50
CA VAL A 107 1.10 2.29 -4.12
C VAL A 107 1.50 3.69 -3.72
N ALA A 108 2.74 4.12 -4.00
CA ALA A 108 3.20 5.47 -3.70
C ALA A 108 2.34 6.53 -4.40
N VAL A 109 2.02 6.32 -5.68
CA VAL A 109 1.08 7.17 -6.44
C VAL A 109 -0.32 7.15 -5.82
N GLY A 110 -0.82 5.98 -5.42
CA GLY A 110 -2.13 5.89 -4.77
C GLY A 110 -2.20 6.66 -3.45
N LEU A 111 -1.20 6.51 -2.58
CA LEU A 111 -1.14 7.22 -1.30
C LEU A 111 -0.95 8.73 -1.49
N ARG A 112 0.01 9.14 -2.32
CA ARG A 112 0.38 10.55 -2.51
C ARG A 112 -0.64 11.29 -3.35
N ASP A 113 -0.89 10.80 -4.56
CA ASP A 113 -1.59 11.57 -5.60
C ASP A 113 -3.10 11.33 -5.60
N ALA A 114 -3.55 10.15 -5.18
CA ALA A 114 -4.96 9.83 -5.10
C ALA A 114 -5.55 10.10 -3.70
N LEU A 115 -4.88 9.63 -2.65
CA LEU A 115 -5.33 9.82 -1.26
C LEU A 115 -4.78 11.09 -0.60
N GLY A 116 -3.90 11.85 -1.26
CA GLY A 116 -3.42 13.14 -0.75
C GLY A 116 -2.56 13.03 0.52
N VAL A 117 -1.83 11.92 0.72
CA VAL A 117 -0.82 11.83 1.79
C VAL A 117 0.38 12.69 1.41
N GLY A 118 0.75 13.66 2.25
CA GLY A 118 1.76 14.67 1.92
C GLY A 118 3.19 14.12 1.94
N SER A 119 3.52 13.29 2.93
CA SER A 119 4.83 12.67 3.09
C SER A 119 4.73 11.23 3.62
N PRO A 120 5.66 10.33 3.25
CA PRO A 120 5.76 8.99 3.85
C PRO A 120 5.90 9.00 5.38
N SER A 121 6.39 10.11 5.96
CA SER A 121 6.52 10.26 7.42
C SER A 121 5.17 10.28 8.16
N GLU A 122 4.06 10.52 7.47
CA GLU A 122 2.70 10.39 7.99
C GLU A 122 2.25 8.93 8.10
N LEU A 123 2.91 8.00 7.40
CA LEU A 123 2.50 6.61 7.29
C LEU A 123 2.88 5.82 8.54
N ARG A 124 2.02 4.89 8.90
CA ARG A 124 2.27 3.90 9.95
C ARG A 124 1.99 2.52 9.39
N ALA A 125 2.96 1.63 9.55
CA ALA A 125 2.87 0.25 9.11
C ALA A 125 2.59 -0.67 10.30
N MET A 126 1.71 -1.64 10.07
CA MET A 126 1.49 -2.78 10.97
C MET A 126 1.28 -4.02 10.11
N GLY A 127 1.74 -5.16 10.59
CA GLY A 127 1.59 -6.39 9.84
C GLY A 127 1.71 -7.59 10.75
N TRP A 128 1.04 -8.67 10.37
CA TRP A 128 1.00 -9.89 11.14
C TRP A 128 0.83 -11.10 10.22
N THR A 129 1.13 -12.27 10.76
CA THR A 129 0.68 -13.57 10.22
C THR A 129 -0.20 -14.24 11.26
N GLN A 130 -1.13 -15.08 10.81
CA GLN A 130 -1.95 -15.89 11.73
C GLN A 130 -1.10 -16.87 12.57
N ALA A 131 0.05 -17.30 12.05
CA ALA A 131 0.88 -18.33 12.66
C ALA A 131 1.94 -17.79 13.63
N SER A 132 2.52 -16.64 13.34
CA SER A 132 3.73 -16.14 14.03
C SER A 132 3.53 -14.78 14.72
N GLY A 133 2.34 -14.18 14.63
CA GLY A 133 2.07 -12.87 15.21
C GLY A 133 2.64 -11.74 14.36
N ASP A 134 3.08 -10.67 15.00
CA ASP A 134 3.53 -9.43 14.35
C ASP A 134 4.75 -9.67 13.43
N LEU A 135 4.74 -9.01 12.26
CA LEU A 135 5.85 -9.03 11.31
C LEU A 135 7.00 -8.12 11.78
N ASP A 136 8.23 -8.53 11.48
CA ASP A 136 9.36 -7.60 11.51
C ASP A 136 9.28 -6.64 10.32
N LEU A 137 8.91 -5.40 10.61
CA LEU A 137 8.79 -4.32 9.63
C LEU A 137 9.93 -3.32 9.71
N SER A 138 11.04 -3.66 10.37
CA SER A 138 12.19 -2.76 10.57
C SER A 138 12.76 -2.20 9.27
N VAL A 139 12.64 -2.93 8.16
CA VAL A 139 13.00 -2.45 6.81
C VAL A 139 12.26 -1.17 6.43
N LEU A 140 11.01 -0.98 6.89
CA LEU A 140 10.20 0.22 6.66
C LEU A 140 10.61 1.43 7.52
N GLY A 141 11.68 1.31 8.32
CA GLY A 141 12.23 2.41 9.11
C GLY A 141 11.25 2.97 10.14
N THR A 142 11.14 4.30 10.21
CA THR A 142 10.34 5.02 11.22
C THR A 142 8.82 4.82 11.08
N MET A 143 8.35 4.31 9.93
CA MET A 143 6.95 3.96 9.72
C MET A 143 6.54 2.71 10.50
N ALA A 144 7.49 1.82 10.81
CA ALA A 144 7.22 0.59 11.55
C ALA A 144 6.77 0.92 12.98
N ARG A 145 5.51 0.63 13.30
CA ARG A 145 5.06 0.67 14.70
C ARG A 145 5.41 -0.64 15.37
N ARG A 146 6.14 -0.57 16.49
CA ARG A 146 6.07 -1.62 17.52
C ARG A 146 4.72 -1.48 18.22
N ARG A 147 3.93 -2.55 18.34
CA ARG A 147 2.81 -2.54 19.29
C ARG A 147 3.40 -2.26 20.67
N VAL A 148 2.91 -1.21 21.33
CA VAL A 148 3.06 -1.11 22.78
C VAL A 148 2.12 -2.16 23.35
N ILE A 149 2.71 -3.15 24.00
CA ILE A 149 2.02 -4.24 24.71
C ILE A 149 1.25 -3.64 25.88
#